data_AF-A0A1S2KQZ9-F1
#
_entry.id   AF-A0A1S2KQZ9-F1
#
_cell.length_a   1.000
_cell.length_b   1.000
_cell.length_c   1.000
_cell.angle_alpha   90.00
_cell.angle_beta   90.00
_cell.angle_gamma   90.00
#
_symmetry.space_group_name_H-M   'P 1'
#
loop_
_entity.id
_entity.type
_entity.pdbx_description
1 polymer ?
#
loop_
_entity_poly.entity_id
_entity_poly.type
_entity_poly.pdbx_seq_one_letter_code
_entity_poly.pdbx_strand_id
1 'polypeptide(L)' 'MFWMVALLALDGRQYVYRVYAPDDARPGDLFWAAFHCHDEQRRPRASDAFDSAEIWRAVR' A
#
# COMPACT_ATOMS: atom_id res chain seq x y z
N MET A 1 10.44 0.64 -11.36
CA MET A 1 10.12 -0.68 -10.76
C MET A 1 8.69 -0.70 -10.25
N PHE A 2 8.19 -1.82 -9.71
CA PHE A 2 6.97 -1.79 -8.89
C PHE A 2 7.21 -2.39 -7.51
N TRP A 3 6.48 -1.84 -6.55
CA TRP A 3 6.45 -2.27 -5.17
C TRP A 3 5.10 -2.88 -4.88
N MET A 4 5.09 -3.77 -3.90
CA MET A 4 3.88 -4.28 -3.31
C MET A 4 3.75 -3.69 -1.91
N VAL A 5 2.57 -3.16 -1.62
CA VAL A 5 2.23 -2.58 -0.31
C VAL A 5 1.03 -3.33 0.21
N ALA A 6 1.17 -4.00 1.36
CA ALA A 6 0.07 -4.68 2.03
C ALA A 6 -0.37 -3.89 3.26
N LEU A 7 -1.66 -3.59 3.34
CA LEU A 7 -2.27 -2.88 4.47
C LEU A 7 -3.29 -3.79 5.16
N LEU A 8 -3.21 -3.87 6.49
CA LEU A 8 -4.22 -4.54 7.30
C LEU A 8 -5.46 -3.65 7.40
N ALA A 9 -6.62 -4.23 7.09
CA ALA A 9 -7.91 -3.58 7.24
C ALA A 9 -8.62 -3.98 8.53
N LEU A 10 -9.65 -3.21 8.88
CA LEU A 10 -10.45 -3.41 10.09
C LEU A 10 -11.18 -4.77 10.12
N ASP A 11 -11.38 -5.41 8.97
CA ASP A 11 -11.94 -6.77 8.87
C ASP A 11 -10.90 -7.89 9.08
N GLY A 12 -9.66 -7.52 9.43
CA GLY A 12 -8.55 -8.45 9.61
C GLY A 12 -7.96 -8.97 8.30
N ARG A 13 -8.41 -8.48 7.14
CA ARG A 13 -7.85 -8.86 5.83
C ARG A 13 -6.71 -7.94 5.46
N GLN A 14 -5.77 -8.47 4.68
CA GLN A 14 -4.74 -7.66 4.03
C GLN A 14 -5.16 -7.31 2.60
N TYR A 15 -5.02 -6.03 2.26
CA TYR A 15 -5.22 -5.52 0.92
C TYR A 15 -3.86 -5.18 0.33
N VAL A 16 -3.53 -5.80 -0.81
CA VAL A 16 -2.21 -5.69 -1.43
C VAL A 16 -2.31 -4.88 -2.72
N TYR A 17 -1.53 -3.80 -2.79
CA TYR A 17 -1.51 -2.85 -3.90
C TYR A 17 -0.21 -2.95 -4.65
N ARG A 18 -0.30 -2.88 -5.98
CA ARG A 18 0.87 -2.68 -6.84
C ARG A 18 1.09 -1.17 -7.02
N VAL A 19 2.23 -0.67 -6.55
CA VAL A 19 2.62 0.73 -6.66
C VAL A 19 3.78 0.86 -7.64
N TYR A 20 3.60 1.63 -8.71
CA TYR A 20 4.69 1.93 -9.64
C TYR A 20 5.45 3.16 -9.15
N ALA A 21 6.77 3.02 -9.00
CA ALA A 21 7.62 4.09 -8.48
C ALA A 21 9.00 4.09 -9.18
N PRO A 22 9.71 5.23 -9.12
CA PRO A 22 11.12 5.31 -9.50
C PRO A 22 11.98 4.26 -8.77
N ASP A 23 13.11 3.88 -9.38
CA ASP A 23 13.95 2.80 -8.86
C ASP A 23 14.69 3.17 -7.55
N ASP A 24 14.82 4.47 -7.30
CA ASP A 24 15.41 5.09 -6.10
C ASP A 24 14.37 5.44 -5.01
N ALA A 25 13.09 5.14 -5.25
CA ALA A 25 12.03 5.35 -4.27
C ALA A 25 12.33 4.59 -2.96
N ARG A 26 12.15 5.28 -1.84
CA ARG A 26 12.26 4.72 -0.47
C ARG A 26 10.88 4.29 0.01
N PRO A 27 10.78 3.39 1.01
CA PRO A 27 9.49 2.95 1.55
C PRO A 27 8.54 4.10 1.94
N GLY A 28 9.06 5.17 2.53
CA GLY A 28 8.25 6.35 2.90
C GLY A 28 7.66 7.12 1.72
N ASP A 29 8.29 7.09 0.54
CA ASP A 29 7.81 7.78 -0.66
C ASP A 29 6.57 7.07 -1.25
N LEU A 30 6.44 5.77 -1.01
CA LEU A 30 5.32 4.95 -1.51
C LEU A 30 4.03 5.24 -0.74
N PHE A 31 4.13 5.65 0.52
CA PHE A 31 2.98 5.89 1.39
C PHE A 31 2.16 7.11 0.95
N TRP A 32 2.84 8.19 0.53
CA TRP A 32 2.18 9.39 0.00
C TRP A 32 1.41 9.12 -1.31
N ALA A 33 1.93 8.22 -2.15
CA ALA A 33 1.25 7.75 -3.35
C ALA A 33 0.13 6.72 -3.04
N ALA A 34 0.16 6.12 -1.85
CA ALA A 34 -0.78 5.10 -1.40
C ALA A 34 -1.96 5.66 -0.58
N PHE A 35 -2.14 6.98 -0.47
CA PHE A 35 -3.41 7.55 -0.02
C PHE A 35 -4.50 7.29 -1.09
N HIS A 36 -4.99 6.06 -1.16
CA HIS A 36 -6.16 5.75 -1.95
C HIS A 36 -7.38 6.15 -1.11
N CYS A 37 -8.05 7.23 -1.53
CA CYS A 37 -9.47 7.34 -1.22
C CYS A 37 -10.10 6.05 -1.77
N HIS A 38 -10.59 5.18 -0.90
CA HIS A 38 -11.42 4.05 -1.29
C HIS A 38 -12.78 4.62 -1.75
N ASP A 39 -12.75 5.35 -2.85
CA ASP A 39 -13.96 5.85 -3.46
C ASP A 39 -14.71 4.64 -4.04
N GLU A 40 -15.98 4.56 -3.67
CA GLU A 40 -17.05 3.74 -4.26
C GLU A 40 -17.12 2.23 -4.03
N GLN A 41 -16.11 1.54 -3.47
CA GLN A 41 -16.26 0.10 -3.16
C GLN A 41 -16.69 -0.13 -1.70
N ARG A 42 -17.68 -1.00 -1.47
CA ARG A 42 -18.18 -1.45 -0.14
C ARG A 42 -17.14 -2.26 0.66
N ARG A 43 -15.88 -1.84 0.67
CA ARG A 43 -14.78 -2.49 1.39
C ARG A 43 -14.49 -1.71 2.69
N PRO A 44 -14.07 -2.39 3.77
CA PRO A 44 -13.65 -1.75 5.00
C PRO A 44 -12.43 -0.85 4.76
N ARG A 45 -12.28 0.21 5.56
CA ARG A 45 -11.10 1.08 5.53
C ARG A 45 -9.86 0.27 5.92
N ALA A 46 -8.78 0.44 5.14
CA ALA A 46 -7.45 -0.03 5.51
C ALA A 46 -6.81 0.95 6.52
N SER A 47 -5.89 0.47 7.37
CA SER A 47 -5.12 1.35 8.23
C SER A 47 -4.02 2.04 7.42
N ASP A 48 -4.13 3.36 7.29
CA ASP A 48 -3.13 4.23 6.67
C ASP A 48 -1.97 4.55 7.66
N ALA A 49 -1.53 3.58 8.46
CA ALA A 49 -0.37 3.76 9.32
C ALA A 49 0.85 3.14 8.65
N PHE A 50 1.89 3.92 8.41
CA PHE A 50 3.14 3.43 7.80
C PHE A 50 3.72 2.22 8.56
N ASP A 51 3.61 2.26 9.88
CA ASP A 51 4.13 1.26 10.81
C ASP A 51 3.44 -0.11 10.64
N SER A 52 2.24 -0.15 10.06
CA SER A 52 1.47 -1.38 9.83
C SER A 52 1.58 -1.91 8.40
N ALA A 53 2.22 -1.16 7.50
CA ALA A 53 2.35 -1.51 6.09
C ALA A 53 3.55 -2.44 5.86
N GLU A 54 3.30 -3.59 5.23
CA GLU A 54 4.38 -4.42 4.69
C GLU A 54 4.71 -3.94 3.28
N ILE A 55 5.98 -3.59 3.04
CA ILE A 55 6.45 -3.03 1.77
C ILE A 55 7.60 -3.86 1.25
N TRP A 56 7.46 -4.39 0.04
CA TRP A 56 8.54 -5.12 -0.61
C TRP A 56 8.66 -4.77 -2.10
N ARG A 57 9.90 -4.81 -2.57
CA ARG A 57 10.22 -4.63 -3.98
C ARG A 57 9.97 -5.97 -4.68
N ALA A 58 9.05 -5.98 -5.64
CA ALA A 58 8.89 -7.16 -6.48
C ALA A 58 9.99 -7.14 -7.54
N VAL A 59 10.85 -8.15 -7.51
CA VAL A 59 11.73 -8.44 -8.65
C VAL A 59 10.87 -9.05 -9.74
N ARG A 60 11.05 -8.60 -10.97
CA ARG A 60 10.29 -9.09 -12.12
C ARG A 60 10.54 -10.58 -12.37
#